data_AF-A0A1M3KTP6-F1
#
_entry.id   AF-A0A1M3KTP6-F1
#
_cell.length_a   1.000
_cell.length_b   1.000
_cell.length_c   1.000
_cell.angle_alpha   90.00
_cell.angle_beta   90.00
_cell.angle_gamma   90.00
#
_symmetry.space_group_name_H-M   'P 1'
#
loop_
_entity.id
_entity.type
_entity.pdbx_description
1 polymer ?
#
loop_
_entity_poly.entity_id
_entity_poly.type
_entity_poly.pdbx_seq_one_letter_code
_entity_poly.pdbx_strand_id
1 'polypeptide(L)'
;MAVVVFVFRGYRDAQYSAAQAEDVIGCFGSLERFADYFSGYAAYRDWMSGQRFLGVWGARNCARFRRLLGEWGGGVDVAHCNPPGSPHSNQTRSGRASAPRRQQIEATVKLNWERTS
;
A
#
# COMPACT_ATOMS: atom_id res chain seq x y z
N MET A 1 -4.64 -0.23 -15.98
CA MET A 1 -5.21 -1.53 -15.57
C MET A 1 -5.54 -1.41 -14.10
N ALA A 2 -6.70 -1.89 -13.64
CA ALA A 2 -7.08 -1.73 -12.23
C ALA A 2 -6.15 -2.52 -11.30
N VAL A 3 -5.80 -1.93 -10.15
CA VAL A 3 -4.95 -2.56 -9.14
C VAL A 3 -5.80 -3.45 -8.23
N VAL A 4 -5.41 -4.71 -8.06
CA VAL A 4 -6.08 -5.62 -7.13
C VAL A 4 -5.62 -5.32 -5.70
N VAL A 5 -6.57 -5.00 -4.81
CA VAL A 5 -6.33 -4.77 -3.39
C VAL A 5 -7.04 -5.83 -2.53
N PHE A 6 -6.23 -6.61 -1.81
CA PHE A 6 -6.68 -7.56 -0.80
C PHE A 6 -7.07 -6.82 0.48
N VAL A 7 -8.27 -7.06 1.00
CA VAL A 7 -8.78 -6.50 2.26
C VAL A 7 -9.14 -7.64 3.21
N PHE A 8 -8.50 -7.67 4.38
CA PHE A 8 -8.64 -8.75 5.35
C PHE A 8 -8.46 -8.23 6.78
N ARG A 9 -8.76 -9.10 7.75
CA ARG A 9 -8.53 -8.85 9.18
C ARG A 9 -7.26 -9.58 9.61
N GLY A 10 -6.41 -8.88 10.34
CA GLY A 10 -5.17 -9.43 10.90
C GLY A 10 -5.18 -9.41 12.42
N TYR A 11 -3.99 -9.26 13.01
CA TYR A 11 -3.81 -9.25 14.46
C TYR A 11 -4.74 -8.25 15.18
N ARG A 12 -5.35 -8.68 16.29
CA ARG A 12 -6.33 -7.91 17.09
C ARG A 12 -7.50 -7.35 16.27
N ASP A 13 -7.95 -8.08 15.26
CA ASP A 13 -9.02 -7.66 14.34
C ASP A 13 -8.75 -6.33 13.61
N ALA A 14 -7.48 -5.91 13.53
CA ALA A 14 -7.13 -4.73 12.75
C ALA A 14 -7.42 -4.99 11.26
N GLN A 15 -7.99 -4.00 10.58
CA GLN A 15 -8.18 -4.05 9.14
C GLN A 15 -6.83 -3.88 8.44
N TYR A 16 -6.58 -4.71 7.42
CA TYR A 16 -5.44 -4.61 6.53
C TYR A 16 -5.90 -4.37 5.10
N SER A 17 -5.04 -3.74 4.31
CA SER A 17 -5.17 -3.69 2.86
C SER A 17 -3.80 -3.88 2.22
N ALA A 18 -3.69 -4.76 1.23
CA ALA A 18 -2.44 -5.06 0.55
C ALA A 18 -2.65 -5.18 -0.97
N ALA A 19 -1.63 -4.82 -1.75
CA ALA A 19 -1.60 -4.98 -3.21
C ALA A 19 -0.22 -5.49 -3.64
N GLN A 20 -0.05 -5.84 -4.91
CA GLN A 20 1.26 -6.26 -5.40
C GLN A 20 2.31 -5.17 -5.17
N ALA A 21 3.51 -5.58 -4.80
CA ALA A 21 4.59 -4.65 -4.47
C ALA A 21 4.94 -3.74 -5.65
N GLU A 22 4.83 -4.24 -6.88
CA GLU A 22 5.10 -3.49 -8.10
C GLU A 22 4.09 -2.37 -8.29
N ASP A 23 2.79 -2.63 -8.12
CA ASP A 23 1.75 -1.60 -8.22
C ASP A 23 1.92 -0.52 -7.13
N VAL A 24 2.25 -0.95 -5.90
CA VAL A 24 2.48 -0.03 -4.79
C VAL A 24 3.73 0.82 -5.03
N ILE A 25 4.83 0.23 -5.47
CA ILE A 25 6.06 0.97 -5.76
C ILE A 25 5.88 1.86 -6.99
N GLY A 26 5.16 1.41 -8.02
CA GLY A 26 4.79 2.22 -9.18
C GLY A 26 3.99 3.45 -8.78
N CYS A 27 3.02 3.29 -7.87
CA CYS A 27 2.24 4.42 -7.34
C CYS A 27 3.08 5.33 -6.45
N PHE A 28 3.82 4.83 -5.47
CA PHE A 28 4.50 5.68 -4.47
C PHE A 28 5.95 6.08 -4.86
N GLY A 29 6.47 5.54 -5.96
CA GLY A 29 7.81 5.74 -6.50
C GLY A 29 8.92 4.96 -5.77
N SER A 30 8.77 4.65 -4.48
CA SER A 30 9.70 3.79 -3.75
C SER A 30 9.07 3.18 -2.50
N LEU A 31 9.64 2.07 -2.03
CA LEU A 31 9.25 1.43 -0.76
C LEU A 31 9.44 2.38 0.43
N GLU A 32 10.51 3.17 0.45
CA GLU A 32 10.78 4.12 1.53
C GLU A 32 9.74 5.23 1.60
N ARG A 33 9.34 5.80 0.45
CA ARG A 33 8.28 6.81 0.40
C ARG A 33 6.94 6.25 0.86
N PHE A 34 6.62 5.02 0.44
CA PHE A 34 5.43 4.31 0.89
C PHE A 34 5.45 4.09 2.42
N ALA A 35 6.54 3.55 2.95
CA ALA A 35 6.72 3.31 4.38
C ALA A 35 6.64 4.62 5.18
N ASP A 36 7.26 5.69 4.71
CA ASP A 36 7.21 6.99 5.37
C ASP A 36 5.78 7.55 5.38
N TYR A 37 5.08 7.49 4.24
CA TYR A 37 3.73 8.00 4.10
C TYR A 37 2.74 7.36 5.09
N PHE A 38 2.78 6.02 5.19
CA PHE A 38 1.90 5.25 6.07
C PHE A 38 2.47 5.00 7.47
N SER A 39 3.70 5.45 7.74
CA SER A 39 4.40 5.27 9.02
C SER A 39 4.69 3.79 9.33
N GLY A 40 5.02 3.03 8.30
CA GLY A 40 5.19 1.58 8.31
C GLY A 40 4.40 0.91 7.19
N TYR A 41 4.69 -0.38 7.00
CA TYR A 41 4.02 -1.23 6.03
C TYR A 41 4.06 -2.70 6.45
N ALA A 42 3.08 -3.46 5.97
CA ALA A 42 3.05 -4.91 6.08
C ALA A 42 3.60 -5.50 4.78
N ALA A 43 4.48 -6.49 4.89
CA ALA A 43 5.05 -7.21 3.76
C ALA A 43 4.58 -8.67 3.77
N TYR A 44 4.15 -9.14 2.61
CA TYR A 44 3.73 -10.51 2.37
C TYR A 44 4.54 -11.05 1.19
N ARG A 45 4.88 -12.33 1.25
CA ARG A 45 5.55 -13.01 0.15
C ARG A 45 4.87 -14.34 -0.07
N ASP A 46 4.39 -14.54 -1.27
CA ASP A 46 3.99 -15.86 -1.72
C ASP A 46 5.26 -16.68 -2.00
N TRP A 47 5.43 -17.74 -1.23
CA TRP A 47 6.57 -18.64 -1.36
C TRP A 47 6.45 -19.55 -2.59
N MET A 48 5.24 -19.81 -3.10
CA MET A 48 5.05 -20.59 -4.32
C MET A 48 5.37 -19.78 -5.57
N SER A 49 4.79 -18.59 -5.70
CA SER A 49 4.96 -17.76 -6.90
C SER A 49 6.14 -16.77 -6.81
N GLY A 50 6.70 -16.57 -5.61
CA GLY A 50 7.69 -15.54 -5.35
C GLY A 50 7.12 -14.11 -5.30
N GLN A 51 5.82 -13.93 -5.56
CA GLN A 51 5.16 -12.63 -5.58
C GLN A 51 5.24 -11.94 -4.23
N ARG A 52 5.39 -10.62 -4.27
CA ARG A 52 5.49 -9.78 -3.08
C ARG A 52 4.29 -8.85 -3.03
N PHE A 53 3.75 -8.68 -1.84
CA PHE A 53 2.66 -7.75 -1.59
C PHE A 53 3.05 -6.79 -0.49
N LEU A 54 2.64 -5.54 -0.65
CA LEU A 54 2.82 -4.46 0.31
C LEU A 54 1.46 -3.98 0.76
N GLY A 55 1.34 -3.75 2.07
CA GLY A 55 0.09 -3.34 2.65
C GLY A 55 0.23 -2.42 3.84
N VAL A 56 -0.92 -2.01 4.35
CA VAL A 56 -1.07 -1.11 5.49
C VAL A 56 -2.10 -1.67 6.45
N TRP A 57 -2.08 -1.21 7.69
CA TRP A 57 -3.06 -1.59 8.72
C TRP A 57 -3.79 -0.38 9.29
N GLY A 58 -4.98 -0.64 9.82
CA GLY A 58 -5.89 0.34 10.41
C GLY A 58 -6.82 0.96 9.38
N ALA A 59 -8.09 1.14 9.76
CA ALA A 59 -9.17 1.56 8.86
C ALA A 59 -8.85 2.83 8.06
N ARG A 60 -8.25 3.85 8.72
CA ARG A 60 -7.88 5.12 8.09
C ARG A 60 -6.80 4.95 7.02
N ASN A 61 -5.75 4.18 7.31
CA ASN A 61 -4.68 3.94 6.35
C ASN A 61 -5.18 3.06 5.20
N CYS A 62 -5.98 2.04 5.49
CA CYS A 62 -6.56 1.16 4.49
C CYS A 62 -7.47 1.91 3.49
N ALA A 63 -8.36 2.78 3.98
CA ALA A 63 -9.22 3.59 3.13
C ALA A 63 -8.40 4.53 2.23
N ARG A 64 -7.37 5.16 2.80
CA ARG A 64 -6.46 6.05 2.08
C ARG A 64 -5.61 5.31 1.04
N PHE A 65 -5.09 4.14 1.39
CA PHE A 65 -4.32 3.28 0.50
C PHE A 65 -5.13 2.90 -0.74
N ARG A 66 -6.37 2.41 -0.56
CA ARG A 66 -7.26 2.09 -1.68
C ARG A 66 -7.57 3.31 -2.54
N ARG A 67 -7.85 4.45 -1.91
CA ARG A 67 -8.12 5.70 -2.63
C ARG A 67 -6.94 6.10 -3.53
N LEU A 68 -5.72 6.12 -2.98
CA LEU A 68 -4.52 6.53 -3.73
C LEU A 68 -4.19 5.54 -4.86
N LEU A 69 -4.28 4.24 -4.61
CA LEU A 69 -4.12 3.25 -5.67
C LEU A 69 -5.20 3.37 -6.76
N GLY A 70 -6.42 3.77 -6.41
CA GLY A 70 -7.49 3.99 -7.39
C GLY A 70 -7.27 5.23 -8.22
N GLU A 71 -6.90 6.34 -7.58
CA GLU A 71 -6.62 7.61 -8.24
C GLU A 71 -5.39 7.53 -9.14
N TRP A 72 -4.36 6.76 -8.75
CA TRP A 72 -3.07 6.73 -9.46
C TRP A 72 -2.81 5.45 -10.25
N GLY A 73 -3.48 4.34 -9.94
CA GLY A 73 -3.33 3.07 -10.66
C GLY A 73 -4.37 2.85 -11.76
N GLY A 74 -5.30 3.79 -11.96
CA GLY A 74 -6.37 3.65 -12.95
C GLY A 74 -7.50 2.71 -12.49
N GLY A 75 -7.80 2.69 -11.18
CA GLY A 75 -8.88 1.93 -10.57
C GLY A 75 -8.42 0.89 -9.53
N VAL A 76 -9.33 0.44 -8.67
CA VAL A 76 -9.09 -0.65 -7.70
C VAL A 76 -10.16 -1.72 -7.79
N ASP A 77 -9.72 -2.97 -7.88
CA ASP A 77 -10.55 -4.16 -7.67
C ASP A 77 -10.31 -4.71 -6.26
N VAL A 78 -11.38 -4.82 -5.46
CA VAL A 78 -11.25 -5.21 -4.05
C VAL A 78 -11.51 -6.71 -3.88
N ALA A 79 -10.53 -7.45 -3.35
CA ALA A 79 -10.65 -8.85 -2.98
C ALA A 79 -10.73 -8.99 -1.44
N HIS A 80 -11.83 -9.57 -0.93
CA HIS A 80 -12.04 -9.76 0.51
C HIS A 80 -11.42 -11.06 1.03
N CYS A 81 -10.10 -11.19 0.90
CA CYS A 81 -9.34 -12.34 1.36
C CYS A 81 -7.90 -11.94 1.72
N ASN A 82 -7.17 -12.87 2.33
CA ASN A 82 -5.73 -12.69 2.55
C ASN A 82 -4.98 -12.74 1.21
N PRO A 83 -3.90 -11.96 1.04
CA PRO A 83 -2.99 -12.15 -0.08
C PRO A 83 -2.35 -13.55 -0.02
N PRO A 84 -1.99 -14.16 -1.17
CA PRO A 84 -1.37 -15.48 -1.22
C PRO A 84 -0.10 -15.62 -0.35
N GLY A 85 0.05 -16.77 0.31
CA GLY A 85 1.29 -17.20 0.99
C GLY A 85 1.61 -16.61 2.37
N SER A 86 0.64 -16.10 3.13
CA SER A 86 0.95 -15.45 4.42
C SER A 86 1.55 -16.42 5.48
N PRO A 87 2.69 -16.06 6.10
CA PRO A 87 2.66 -15.22 7.30
C PRO A 87 3.16 -13.79 7.04
N HIS A 88 2.53 -12.82 7.69
CA HIS A 88 2.87 -11.40 7.55
C HIS A 88 4.08 -11.00 8.38
N SER A 89 4.89 -10.07 7.88
CA SER A 89 5.84 -9.31 8.71
C SER A 89 5.45 -7.84 8.69
N ASN A 90 5.25 -7.25 9.87
CA ASN A 90 4.96 -5.82 10.01
C ASN A 90 6.27 -5.08 10.24
N GLN A 91 6.61 -4.15 9.35
CA GLN A 91 7.71 -3.23 9.54
C GLN A 91 7.16 -1.85 9.87
N THR A 92 7.40 -1.40 11.09
CA THR A 92 7.03 -0.05 11.55
C THR A 92 8.28 0.82 11.52
N ARG A 93 8.19 2.02 10.92
CA ARG A 93 9.20 3.07 11.15
C ARG A 93 8.74 3.91 12.34
N SER A 94 9.63 4.11 13.33
CA SER A 94 9.37 5.00 14.46
C SER A 94 9.36 6.45 13.97
N GLY A 95 8.18 6.96 13.63
CA GLY A 95 8.02 8.33 13.15
C GLY A 95 6.84 8.43 12.20
N ARG A 96 5.71 8.93 12.70
CA ARG A 96 4.57 9.23 11.84
C ARG A 96 4.95 10.41 10.95
N ALA A 97 4.93 10.25 9.62
CA ALA A 97 5.09 11.40 8.72
C ALA A 97 4.10 12.50 9.10
N SER A 98 4.61 13.72 9.25
CA SER A 98 3.81 14.91 9.52
C SER A 98 2.85 15.17 8.35
N ALA A 99 1.75 15.87 8.62
CA ALA A 99 0.78 16.20 7.57
C ALA A 99 1.40 16.94 6.37
N PRO A 100 2.31 17.93 6.55
CA PRO A 100 3.00 18.57 5.44
C PRO A 100 3.86 17.60 4.62
N ARG A 101 4.55 16.66 5.30
CA ARG A 101 5.37 15.66 4.61
C ARG A 101 4.54 14.73 3.74
N ARG A 102 3.34 14.35 4.20
CA ARG A 102 2.40 13.56 3.39
C ARG A 102 1.91 14.30 2.15
N GLN A 103 1.55 15.57 2.30
CA GLN A 103 1.11 16.39 1.16
C GLN A 103 2.22 16.55 0.12
N GLN A 104 3.47 16.70 0.55
CA GLN A 104 4.61 16.76 -0.36
C GLN A 104 4.80 15.45 -1.13
N ILE A 105 4.64 14.30 -0.46
CA ILE A 105 4.69 12.98 -1.11
C ILE A 105 3.55 12.83 -2.13
N GLU A 106 2.32 13.18 -1.76
CA GLU A 106 1.16 13.15 -2.66
C GLU A 106 1.36 14.05 -3.88
N ALA A 107 1.85 15.27 -3.69
CA ALA A 107 2.16 16.19 -4.80
C ALA A 107 3.24 15.62 -5.73
N THR A 108 4.28 15.01 -5.17
CA THR A 108 5.38 14.41 -5.95
C THR A 108 4.89 13.21 -6.76
N VAL A 109 4.06 12.36 -6.16
CA VAL A 109 3.51 11.18 -6.84
C VAL A 109 2.57 11.59 -7.96
N LYS A 110 1.66 12.54 -7.70
CA LYS A 110 0.73 13.06 -8.70
C LYS A 110 1.46 13.62 -9.92
N LEU A 111 2.50 14.43 -9.70
CA LEU A 111 3.32 15.00 -10.78
C LEU A 111 4.06 13.94 -11.61
N ASN A 112 4.51 12.85 -10.96
CA ASN A 112 5.20 11.77 -11.66
C ASN A 112 4.23 10.98 -12.54
N TRP A 113 3.03 10.71 -12.05
CA TRP A 113 1.99 10.02 -12.81
C TRP A 113 1.53 10.82 -14.03
N GLU A 114 1.30 12.13 -13.88
CA GLU A 114 0.93 13.04 -14.97
C GLU A 114 2.00 13.15 -16.08
N ARG A 115 3.26 12.80 -15.80
CA ARG A 115 4.35 12.79 -16.79
C ARG A 115 4.56 11.45 -17.49
N THR A 116 4.00 10.37 -16.96
CA THR A 116 4.12 9.01 -17.52
C THR A 116 2.83 8.50 -18.15
N SER A 117 1.73 9.26 -18.03
CA SER A 117 0.44 9.05 -18.71
C SER A 117 0.40 9.82 -20.02
#